data_AF-A0AAD8V5Y3-F1
#
_entry.id   AF-A0AAD8V5Y3-F1
#
_cell.length_a   1.000
_cell.length_b   1.000
_cell.length_c   1.000
_cell.angle_alpha   90.00
_cell.angle_beta   90.00
_cell.angle_gamma   90.00
#
_symmetry.space_group_name_H-M   'P 1'
#
loop_
_entity.id
_entity.type
_entity.pdbx_description
1 polymer ?
#
loop_
_entity_poly.entity_id
_entity_poly.type
_entity_poly.pdbx_seq_one_letter_code
_entity_poly.pdbx_strand_id
1 'polypeptide(L)'
;MFSKILSVATVALATTSLVSAQTFTTCDPTKKDCPADPALGKSVDIDFTKGNDDSVFRQLDGTDVKFEDGGALFSISKESEAPTMATKKYIFFGKIDVVLKAAPGQGVVTSIVLQSDDLDEIDWEWVGGDNTQVQTNYFGKGDTSTYDRGAFHTVSNPLSDYHTYTIDWTQDSVKWIIDGALVRELKYADAKGGAMFPQTPMEVKIGTWVAGRKDAPKGTVDWAGGYADFSKGPSNAYYKSISITDYQGNKGAKGAKQYVYGDRTGSWESIVIKTDGGDDDTSSSASKTATKTTLSTVTATGSSSVSATASREASATEDASASATGSADSGSAASASAPSTVAASSGFATKANLALGAVGLFFTFVL
;
A
#
# COMPACT_ATOMS: atom_id res chain seq x y z
N MET A 1 19.02 42.11 -6.77
CA MET A 1 17.79 41.66 -6.08
C MET A 1 17.06 40.72 -7.01
N PHE A 2 17.24 39.41 -6.82
CA PHE A 2 16.57 38.36 -7.58
C PHE A 2 15.25 38.03 -6.86
N SER A 3 14.11 38.17 -7.54
CA SER A 3 12.86 37.59 -7.06
C SER A 3 12.52 36.40 -7.94
N LYS A 4 12.61 35.20 -7.37
CA LYS A 4 12.18 33.94 -7.99
C LYS A 4 10.66 33.86 -7.86
N ILE A 5 9.96 33.75 -8.98
CA ILE A 5 8.54 33.41 -9.00
C ILE A 5 8.45 31.88 -8.88
N LEU A 6 7.95 31.41 -7.73
CA LEU A 6 7.54 30.03 -7.54
C LEU A 6 6.30 29.77 -8.41
N SER A 7 6.41 28.87 -9.37
CA SER A 7 5.27 28.31 -10.08
C SER A 7 4.69 27.20 -9.22
N VAL A 8 3.58 27.47 -8.53
CA VAL A 8 2.80 26.46 -7.82
C VAL A 8 1.97 25.72 -8.87
N ALA A 9 2.34 24.47 -9.16
CA ALA A 9 1.51 23.58 -9.96
C ALA A 9 0.35 23.10 -9.09
N THR A 10 -0.85 23.61 -9.34
CA THR A 10 -2.09 23.16 -8.71
C THR A 10 -2.44 21.79 -9.27
N VAL A 11 -2.18 20.72 -8.51
CA VAL A 11 -2.68 19.37 -8.82
C VAL A 11 -4.19 19.39 -8.62
N ALA A 12 -4.95 19.23 -9.70
CA ALA A 12 -6.39 19.07 -9.62
C ALA A 12 -6.70 17.67 -9.04
N LEU A 13 -7.10 17.62 -7.76
CA LEU A 13 -7.63 16.40 -7.14
C LEU A 13 -8.97 16.06 -7.80
N ALA A 14 -8.94 15.13 -8.75
CA ALA A 14 -10.14 14.46 -9.23
C ALA A 14 -10.43 13.29 -8.28
N THR A 15 -11.59 13.32 -7.63
CA THR A 15 -12.11 12.23 -6.78
C THR A 15 -12.21 10.94 -7.58
N THR A 16 -11.35 9.97 -7.30
CA THR A 16 -11.27 8.67 -7.98
C THR A 16 -12.33 7.71 -7.42
N SER A 17 -13.52 7.69 -8.02
CA SER A 17 -14.60 6.78 -7.60
C SER A 17 -14.70 5.50 -8.44
N LEU A 18 -13.65 5.09 -9.16
CA LEU A 18 -13.71 3.93 -10.06
C LEU A 18 -12.59 2.88 -9.88
N VAL A 19 -11.85 2.91 -8.76
CA VAL A 19 -11.11 1.73 -8.24
C VAL A 19 -12.07 0.74 -7.54
N SER A 20 -13.38 0.97 -7.61
CA SER A 20 -14.41 0.17 -6.92
C SER A 20 -14.50 -1.30 -7.37
N ALA A 21 -13.89 -1.70 -8.48
CA ALA A 21 -13.94 -3.09 -8.95
C ALA A 21 -13.01 -4.03 -8.15
N GLN A 22 -11.89 -3.51 -7.63
CA GLN A 22 -10.92 -4.31 -6.89
C GLN A 22 -11.01 -4.07 -5.38
N THR A 23 -11.34 -2.84 -4.99
CA THR A 23 -11.30 -2.38 -3.60
C THR A 23 -12.71 -1.99 -3.12
N PHE A 24 -13.51 -2.98 -2.71
CA PHE A 24 -14.85 -2.75 -2.16
C PHE A 24 -15.17 -3.74 -1.04
N THR A 25 -16.12 -3.37 -0.19
CA THR A 25 -16.68 -4.22 0.83
C THR A 25 -18.19 -4.32 0.66
N THR A 26 -18.74 -5.53 0.84
CA THR A 26 -20.19 -5.73 0.94
C THR A 26 -20.70 -5.48 2.35
N CYS A 27 -19.81 -5.55 3.34
CA CYS A 27 -20.13 -5.36 4.75
C CYS A 27 -19.06 -4.55 5.46
N ASP A 28 -19.36 -3.28 5.76
CA ASP A 28 -18.48 -2.43 6.55
C ASP A 28 -18.83 -2.53 8.05
N PRO A 29 -17.97 -3.14 8.88
CA PRO A 29 -18.22 -3.40 10.30
C PRO A 29 -18.22 -2.12 11.16
N THR A 30 -17.68 -1.00 10.66
CA THR A 30 -17.80 0.30 11.34
C THR A 30 -19.20 0.89 11.16
N LYS A 31 -19.92 0.48 10.11
CA LYS A 31 -21.24 1.01 9.72
C LYS A 31 -22.40 0.08 10.04
N LYS A 32 -22.20 -1.23 10.07
CA LYS A 32 -23.26 -2.23 10.36
C LYS A 32 -22.69 -3.50 10.97
N ASP A 33 -23.55 -4.37 11.44
CA ASP A 33 -23.12 -5.67 11.97
C ASP A 33 -22.76 -6.58 10.79
N CYS A 34 -21.58 -7.18 10.86
CA CYS A 34 -21.02 -8.03 9.81
C CYS A 34 -20.72 -9.43 10.32
N PRO A 35 -20.75 -10.45 9.45
CA PRO A 35 -20.22 -11.76 9.78
C PRO A 35 -18.76 -11.66 10.24
N ALA A 36 -18.34 -12.64 11.04
CA ALA A 36 -16.93 -12.76 11.40
C ALA A 36 -16.07 -13.15 10.19
N ASP A 37 -14.89 -12.57 10.08
CA ASP A 37 -13.93 -12.86 9.02
C ASP A 37 -13.30 -14.23 9.27
N PRO A 38 -13.36 -15.18 8.35
CA PRO A 38 -12.68 -16.46 8.52
C PRO A 38 -11.17 -16.26 8.47
N ALA A 39 -10.46 -16.69 9.50
CA ALA A 39 -9.01 -16.52 9.62
C ALA A 39 -8.24 -17.60 8.85
N LEU A 40 -7.11 -17.20 8.26
CA LEU A 40 -6.11 -18.11 7.71
C LEU A 40 -5.48 -18.93 8.84
N GLY A 41 -5.03 -18.25 9.91
CA GLY A 41 -4.60 -18.84 11.17
C GLY A 41 -3.30 -19.64 11.12
N LYS A 42 -2.55 -19.55 10.01
CA LYS A 42 -1.31 -20.29 9.75
C LYS A 42 -0.48 -19.62 8.65
N SER A 43 0.71 -20.15 8.41
CA SER A 43 1.46 -19.89 7.19
C SER A 43 1.06 -20.85 6.07
N VAL A 44 1.07 -20.35 4.83
CA VAL A 44 0.88 -21.13 3.60
C VAL A 44 1.88 -20.69 2.54
N ASP A 45 2.34 -21.66 1.75
CA ASP A 45 3.20 -21.43 0.59
C ASP A 45 2.51 -22.06 -0.63
N ILE A 46 2.27 -21.25 -1.67
CA ILE A 46 1.55 -21.66 -2.87
C ILE A 46 2.47 -21.46 -4.07
N ASP A 47 2.75 -22.56 -4.77
CA ASP A 47 3.46 -22.57 -6.05
C ASP A 47 2.42 -22.62 -7.18
N PHE A 48 2.13 -21.48 -7.79
CA PHE A 48 1.14 -21.38 -8.86
C PHE A 48 1.58 -22.08 -10.15
N THR A 49 2.85 -22.46 -10.29
CA THR A 49 3.28 -23.33 -11.40
C THR A 49 2.71 -24.75 -11.29
N LYS A 50 2.15 -25.10 -10.13
CA LYS A 50 1.48 -26.38 -9.87
C LYS A 50 -0.05 -26.28 -9.90
N GLY A 51 -0.60 -25.10 -10.16
CA GLY A 51 -2.04 -24.84 -10.11
C GLY A 51 -2.46 -24.01 -8.91
N ASN A 52 -3.77 -23.82 -8.75
CA ASN A 52 -4.34 -23.11 -7.61
C ASN A 52 -4.37 -23.98 -6.35
N ASP A 53 -4.23 -23.37 -5.18
CA ASP A 53 -4.73 -23.95 -3.92
C ASP A 53 -6.15 -23.42 -3.67
N ASP A 54 -7.16 -24.19 -4.08
CA ASP A 54 -8.56 -23.84 -3.90
C ASP A 54 -8.99 -23.78 -2.43
N SER A 55 -8.18 -24.27 -1.48
CA SER A 55 -8.47 -24.08 -0.05
C SER A 55 -8.10 -22.69 0.45
N VAL A 56 -7.19 -21.99 -0.26
CA VAL A 56 -6.70 -20.67 0.10
C VAL A 56 -7.27 -19.59 -0.83
N PHE A 57 -7.17 -19.76 -2.14
CA PHE A 57 -7.59 -18.74 -3.12
C PHE A 57 -8.89 -19.10 -3.82
N ARG A 58 -9.65 -18.06 -4.17
CA ARG A 58 -10.78 -18.13 -5.10
C ARG A 58 -10.52 -17.17 -6.27
N GLN A 59 -11.03 -17.50 -7.44
CA GLN A 59 -11.15 -16.55 -8.54
C GLN A 59 -12.42 -15.70 -8.32
N LEU A 60 -12.35 -14.39 -8.53
CA LEU A 60 -13.51 -13.51 -8.46
C LEU A 60 -14.36 -13.61 -9.75
N ASP A 61 -15.59 -13.12 -9.70
CA ASP A 61 -16.49 -13.15 -10.86
C ASP A 61 -15.84 -12.47 -12.08
N GLY A 62 -16.02 -13.10 -13.25
CA GLY A 62 -15.40 -12.62 -14.50
C GLY A 62 -13.91 -12.93 -14.65
N THR A 63 -13.31 -13.67 -13.70
CA THR A 63 -11.91 -14.11 -13.75
C THR A 63 -11.78 -15.51 -14.36
N ASP A 64 -10.84 -15.67 -15.29
CA ASP A 64 -10.40 -16.96 -15.83
C ASP A 64 -8.86 -16.98 -15.85
N VAL A 65 -8.26 -17.40 -14.73
CA VAL A 65 -6.81 -17.50 -14.60
C VAL A 65 -6.33 -18.87 -15.04
N LYS A 66 -5.34 -18.88 -15.92
CA LYS A 66 -4.63 -20.09 -16.35
C LYS A 66 -3.38 -20.29 -15.50
N PHE A 67 -3.04 -21.54 -15.25
CA PHE A 67 -1.83 -21.92 -14.52
C PHE A 67 -0.87 -22.62 -15.48
N GLU A 68 0.31 -22.05 -15.66
CA GLU A 68 1.33 -22.53 -16.59
C GLU A 68 2.73 -22.47 -15.95
N ASP A 69 3.80 -22.77 -16.69
CA ASP A 69 5.16 -22.85 -16.15
C ASP A 69 5.64 -21.52 -15.54
N GLY A 70 5.07 -20.38 -15.98
CA GLY A 70 5.31 -19.06 -15.40
C GLY A 70 4.53 -18.79 -14.09
N GLY A 71 3.57 -19.63 -13.74
CA GLY A 71 2.65 -19.45 -12.62
C GLY A 71 1.22 -19.15 -13.08
N ALA A 72 0.50 -18.42 -12.24
CA ALA A 72 -0.84 -17.93 -12.54
C ALA A 72 -0.76 -16.75 -13.52
N LEU A 73 -1.39 -16.92 -14.69
CA LEU A 73 -1.43 -15.94 -15.78
C LEU A 73 -2.69 -15.07 -15.66
N PHE A 74 -2.46 -13.77 -15.48
CA PHE A 74 -3.48 -12.73 -15.47
C PHE A 74 -3.35 -11.92 -16.77
N SER A 75 -4.22 -12.20 -17.73
CA SER A 75 -4.13 -11.65 -19.08
C SER A 75 -5.20 -10.59 -19.33
N ILE A 76 -4.80 -9.49 -19.97
CA ILE A 76 -5.67 -8.42 -20.44
C ILE A 76 -5.56 -8.30 -21.96
N SER A 77 -6.63 -8.63 -22.66
CA SER A 77 -6.80 -8.51 -24.11
C SER A 77 -7.84 -7.46 -24.50
N LYS A 78 -8.70 -7.03 -23.58
CA LYS A 78 -9.73 -5.99 -23.83
C LYS A 78 -10.05 -5.18 -22.58
N GLU A 79 -10.68 -4.03 -22.81
CA GLU A 79 -10.93 -2.99 -21.80
C GLU A 79 -11.76 -3.44 -20.59
N SER A 80 -12.62 -4.45 -20.76
CA SER A 80 -13.52 -4.95 -19.71
C SER A 80 -12.91 -6.03 -18.82
N GLU A 81 -11.66 -6.44 -19.05
CA GLU A 81 -11.04 -7.52 -18.30
C GLU A 81 -10.36 -6.99 -17.03
N ALA A 82 -10.53 -7.74 -15.94
CA ALA A 82 -9.91 -7.47 -14.65
C ALA A 82 -9.71 -8.78 -13.86
N PRO A 83 -8.98 -9.79 -14.40
CA PRO A 83 -8.78 -11.04 -13.71
C PRO A 83 -8.21 -10.79 -12.30
N THR A 84 -8.87 -11.37 -11.29
CA THR A 84 -8.56 -11.15 -9.88
C THR A 84 -8.78 -12.44 -9.08
N MET A 85 -7.79 -12.81 -8.29
CA MET A 85 -7.89 -13.87 -7.29
C MET A 85 -7.77 -13.26 -5.90
N ALA A 86 -8.51 -13.82 -4.94
CA ALA A 86 -8.50 -13.35 -3.56
C ALA A 86 -8.46 -14.53 -2.57
N THR A 87 -7.81 -14.35 -1.43
CA THR A 87 -7.81 -15.37 -0.37
C THR A 87 -9.20 -15.50 0.22
N LYS A 88 -9.69 -16.73 0.40
CA LYS A 88 -11.00 -17.03 1.02
C LYS A 88 -11.05 -16.65 2.51
N LYS A 89 -9.91 -16.29 3.07
CA LYS A 89 -9.65 -16.07 4.49
C LYS A 89 -8.77 -14.85 4.68
N TYR A 90 -8.88 -14.24 5.84
CA TYR A 90 -8.18 -13.03 6.22
C TYR A 90 -6.93 -13.38 7.03
N ILE A 91 -5.94 -12.50 6.96
CA ILE A 91 -4.82 -12.45 7.91
C ILE A 91 -4.99 -11.23 8.81
N PHE A 92 -4.48 -11.28 10.03
CA PHE A 92 -4.50 -10.12 10.92
C PHE A 92 -3.09 -9.79 11.39
N PHE A 93 -2.52 -8.75 10.79
CA PHE A 93 -1.07 -8.61 10.64
C PHE A 93 -0.45 -9.83 9.94
N GLY A 94 0.75 -9.69 9.41
CA GLY A 94 1.38 -10.79 8.70
C GLY A 94 2.47 -10.38 7.77
N LYS A 95 2.98 -11.38 7.07
CA LYS A 95 3.95 -11.20 5.99
C LYS A 95 3.48 -11.92 4.76
N ILE A 96 3.53 -11.24 3.62
CA ILE A 96 3.33 -11.86 2.31
C ILE A 96 4.61 -11.70 1.49
N ASP A 97 4.99 -12.74 0.76
CA ASP A 97 6.07 -12.70 -0.23
C ASP A 97 5.50 -13.18 -1.56
N VAL A 98 5.45 -12.32 -2.57
CA VAL A 98 4.89 -12.64 -3.90
C VAL A 98 5.99 -12.59 -4.95
N VAL A 99 6.18 -13.69 -5.66
CA VAL A 99 7.09 -13.74 -6.81
C VAL A 99 6.31 -13.41 -8.07
N LEU A 100 6.57 -12.25 -8.65
CA LEU A 100 5.74 -11.63 -9.69
C LEU A 100 6.58 -11.06 -10.84
N LYS A 101 6.07 -11.21 -12.05
CA LYS A 101 6.44 -10.44 -13.24
C LYS A 101 5.20 -9.70 -13.75
N ALA A 102 5.22 -8.38 -13.74
CA ALA A 102 4.04 -7.55 -14.01
C ALA A 102 3.70 -7.47 -15.51
N ALA A 103 2.45 -7.12 -15.82
CA ALA A 103 1.97 -7.00 -17.19
C ALA A 103 2.54 -5.76 -17.87
N PRO A 104 3.14 -5.87 -19.08
CA PRO A 104 3.43 -4.71 -19.91
C PRO A 104 2.13 -4.15 -20.51
N GLY A 105 2.16 -2.89 -20.95
CA GLY A 105 1.03 -2.24 -21.61
C GLY A 105 0.66 -0.93 -20.93
N GLN A 106 0.69 0.18 -21.68
CA GLN A 106 0.21 1.47 -21.18
C GLN A 106 -1.23 1.33 -20.70
N GLY A 107 -1.59 1.97 -19.58
CA GLY A 107 -2.95 1.92 -19.05
C GLY A 107 -3.36 0.60 -18.40
N VAL A 108 -2.52 -0.45 -18.45
CA VAL A 108 -2.73 -1.73 -17.76
C VAL A 108 -1.99 -1.70 -16.43
N VAL A 109 -2.63 -2.21 -15.39
CA VAL A 109 -2.11 -2.22 -14.03
C VAL A 109 -2.09 -3.64 -13.49
N THR A 110 -0.98 -4.04 -12.89
CA THR A 110 -0.85 -5.26 -12.09
C THR A 110 -0.85 -4.87 -10.63
N SER A 111 -1.45 -5.69 -9.75
CA SER A 111 -1.70 -5.29 -8.36
C SER A 111 -1.57 -6.44 -7.36
N ILE A 112 -0.97 -6.15 -6.20
CA ILE A 112 -1.11 -6.93 -4.98
C ILE A 112 -1.81 -6.03 -3.96
N VAL A 113 -2.94 -6.45 -3.41
CA VAL A 113 -3.74 -5.63 -2.49
C VAL A 113 -4.10 -6.45 -1.26
N LEU A 114 -3.77 -5.95 -0.07
CA LEU A 114 -4.37 -6.38 1.19
C LEU A 114 -5.52 -5.44 1.47
N GLN A 115 -6.71 -5.96 1.74
CA GLN A 115 -7.87 -5.13 2.04
C GLN A 115 -8.77 -5.74 3.11
N SER A 116 -9.22 -4.90 4.04
CA SER A 116 -10.17 -5.25 5.09
C SER A 116 -11.62 -4.93 4.70
N ASP A 117 -12.54 -5.47 5.50
CA ASP A 117 -13.97 -5.17 5.40
C ASP A 117 -14.32 -3.72 5.74
N ASP A 118 -13.51 -3.01 6.53
CA ASP A 118 -13.65 -1.57 6.78
C ASP A 118 -12.83 -0.68 5.82
N LEU A 119 -12.21 -1.27 4.79
CA LEU A 119 -11.44 -0.58 3.75
C LEU A 119 -10.11 0.02 4.23
N ASP A 120 -9.51 -0.55 5.27
CA ASP A 120 -8.05 -0.49 5.39
C ASP A 120 -7.42 -1.24 4.21
N GLU A 121 -6.32 -0.71 3.68
CA GLU A 121 -5.72 -1.18 2.43
C GLU A 121 -4.19 -0.99 2.44
N ILE A 122 -3.47 -1.96 1.89
CA ILE A 122 -2.03 -1.89 1.60
C ILE A 122 -1.81 -2.48 0.20
N ASP A 123 -1.12 -1.76 -0.67
CA ASP A 123 -0.95 -2.22 -2.05
C ASP A 123 0.47 -2.08 -2.62
N TRP A 124 0.67 -2.86 -3.69
CA TRP A 124 1.67 -2.66 -4.72
C TRP A 124 0.97 -2.53 -6.07
N GLU A 125 1.36 -1.54 -6.87
CA GLU A 125 0.77 -1.27 -8.18
C GLU A 125 1.88 -1.06 -9.24
N TRP A 126 1.86 -1.86 -10.30
CA TRP A 126 2.74 -1.69 -11.47
C TRP A 126 1.93 -1.13 -12.63
N VAL A 127 2.39 -0.02 -13.20
CA VAL A 127 1.82 0.52 -14.44
C VAL A 127 2.60 -0.07 -15.62
N GLY A 128 1.93 -0.81 -16.51
CA GLY A 128 2.58 -1.55 -17.60
C GLY A 128 3.27 -0.69 -18.67
N GLY A 129 3.08 0.64 -18.63
CA GLY A 129 3.84 1.60 -19.42
C GLY A 129 5.22 1.97 -18.84
N ASP A 130 5.51 1.53 -17.61
CA ASP A 130 6.71 1.90 -16.86
C ASP A 130 7.49 0.64 -16.42
N ASN A 131 8.66 0.45 -17.02
CA ASN A 131 9.53 -0.70 -16.75
C ASN A 131 10.68 -0.38 -15.78
N THR A 132 10.52 0.65 -14.95
CA THR A 132 11.61 1.14 -14.09
C THR A 132 11.24 1.30 -12.61
N GLN A 133 9.95 1.19 -12.28
CA GLN A 133 9.48 1.41 -10.93
C GLN A 133 8.16 0.69 -10.64
N VAL A 134 7.82 0.65 -9.37
CA VAL A 134 6.54 0.17 -8.82
C VAL A 134 6.01 1.19 -7.82
N GLN A 135 4.70 1.34 -7.72
CA GLN A 135 4.07 2.17 -6.70
C GLN A 135 3.66 1.33 -5.48
N THR A 136 3.78 1.95 -4.31
CA THR A 136 3.19 1.48 -3.05
C THR A 136 2.16 2.49 -2.58
N ASN A 137 1.06 2.04 -2.02
CA ASN A 137 0.05 2.92 -1.45
C ASN A 137 -0.65 2.23 -0.27
N TYR A 138 -1.44 3.02 0.46
CA TYR A 138 -2.23 2.53 1.59
C TYR A 138 -3.48 3.38 1.80
N PHE A 139 -4.54 2.78 2.32
CA PHE A 139 -5.74 3.47 2.76
C PHE A 139 -6.11 3.06 4.17
N GLY A 140 -6.64 4.02 4.93
CA GLY A 140 -7.21 3.78 6.24
C GLY A 140 -8.71 4.01 6.18
N LYS A 141 -9.52 3.00 6.52
CA LYS A 141 -10.98 3.09 6.65
C LYS A 141 -11.69 3.65 5.41
N GLY A 142 -11.13 3.39 4.22
CA GLY A 142 -11.62 3.90 2.94
C GLY A 142 -11.51 5.42 2.78
N ASP A 143 -10.73 6.11 3.61
CA ASP A 143 -10.47 7.55 3.46
C ASP A 143 -9.76 7.79 2.13
N THR A 144 -10.43 8.47 1.19
CA THR A 144 -9.90 8.89 -0.12
C THR A 144 -9.84 10.41 -0.24
N SER A 145 -9.90 11.14 0.89
CA SER A 145 -9.86 12.61 0.92
C SER A 145 -8.59 13.22 0.33
N THR A 146 -7.51 12.45 0.31
CA THR A 146 -6.16 12.83 -0.14
C THR A 146 -5.55 11.69 -0.96
N TYR A 147 -4.64 12.02 -1.88
CA TYR A 147 -3.91 11.05 -2.72
C TYR A 147 -2.39 11.15 -2.51
N ASP A 148 -1.98 11.59 -1.32
CA ASP A 148 -0.59 11.84 -0.91
C ASP A 148 0.12 10.60 -0.36
N ARG A 149 -0.55 9.44 -0.37
CA ARG A 149 -0.08 8.19 0.24
C ARG A 149 0.71 7.31 -0.69
N GLY A 150 0.66 7.55 -2.00
CA GLY A 150 1.44 6.83 -3.00
C GLY A 150 2.93 7.18 -2.97
N ALA A 151 3.80 6.17 -3.09
CA ALA A 151 5.25 6.37 -3.28
C ALA A 151 5.79 5.39 -4.33
N PHE A 152 6.66 5.87 -5.22
CA PHE A 152 7.29 5.09 -6.28
C PHE A 152 8.68 4.62 -5.88
N HIS A 153 9.03 3.39 -6.27
CA HIS A 153 10.29 2.74 -5.94
C HIS A 153 10.92 2.13 -7.19
N THR A 154 12.21 2.37 -7.39
CA THR A 154 12.94 1.81 -8.53
C THR A 154 13.04 0.29 -8.44
N VAL A 155 12.77 -0.38 -9.56
CA VAL A 155 12.96 -1.82 -9.74
C VAL A 155 13.40 -2.06 -11.19
N SER A 156 14.38 -2.94 -11.39
CA SER A 156 14.95 -3.18 -12.72
C SER A 156 14.10 -4.18 -13.50
N ASN A 157 13.48 -3.75 -14.59
CA ASN A 157 12.72 -4.60 -15.52
C ASN A 157 11.53 -5.38 -14.90
N PRO A 158 10.66 -4.77 -14.06
CA PRO A 158 9.55 -5.47 -13.40
C PRO A 158 8.54 -6.09 -14.39
N LEU A 159 8.52 -5.66 -15.65
CA LEU A 159 7.63 -6.16 -16.70
C LEU A 159 8.24 -7.35 -17.48
N SER A 160 9.53 -7.63 -17.29
CA SER A 160 10.27 -8.68 -18.03
C SER A 160 10.86 -9.76 -17.12
N ASP A 161 11.22 -9.39 -15.88
CA ASP A 161 11.86 -10.26 -14.91
C ASP A 161 10.95 -10.53 -13.70
N TYR A 162 11.17 -11.67 -13.02
CA TYR A 162 10.49 -11.95 -11.76
C TYR A 162 11.24 -11.29 -10.61
N HIS A 163 10.49 -10.63 -9.73
CA HIS A 163 10.97 -10.10 -8.46
C HIS A 163 10.15 -10.65 -7.31
N THR A 164 10.71 -10.63 -6.11
CA THR A 164 9.97 -10.90 -4.87
C THR A 164 9.54 -9.59 -4.25
N TYR A 165 8.22 -9.39 -4.17
CA TYR A 165 7.62 -8.24 -3.52
C TYR A 165 7.00 -8.68 -2.21
N THR A 166 7.40 -8.01 -1.15
CA THR A 166 7.05 -8.38 0.21
C THR A 166 6.32 -7.23 0.87
N ILE A 167 5.24 -7.57 1.57
CA ILE A 167 4.61 -6.70 2.58
C ILE A 167 4.81 -7.38 3.92
N ASP A 168 5.49 -6.71 4.85
CA ASP A 168 5.56 -7.10 6.26
C ASP A 168 4.77 -6.09 7.09
N TRP A 169 3.63 -6.53 7.60
CA TRP A 169 2.60 -5.71 8.23
C TRP A 169 2.43 -6.12 9.68
N THR A 170 2.71 -5.17 10.57
CA THR A 170 2.60 -5.30 12.02
C THR A 170 1.77 -4.14 12.58
N GLN A 171 1.41 -4.19 13.86
CA GLN A 171 0.76 -3.07 14.54
C GLN A 171 1.61 -1.79 14.54
N ASP A 172 2.95 -1.93 14.45
CA ASP A 172 3.89 -0.81 14.57
C ASP A 172 4.23 -0.19 13.20
N SER A 173 4.24 -1.02 12.15
CA SER A 173 4.64 -0.57 10.81
C SER A 173 4.18 -1.49 9.68
N VAL A 174 4.04 -0.90 8.50
CA VAL A 174 3.99 -1.61 7.21
C VAL A 174 5.31 -1.39 6.50
N LYS A 175 5.93 -2.48 6.05
CA LYS A 175 7.18 -2.46 5.30
C LYS A 175 6.99 -3.07 3.93
N TRP A 176 7.41 -2.33 2.91
CA TRP A 176 7.48 -2.78 1.53
C TRP A 176 8.92 -3.10 1.17
N ILE A 177 9.15 -4.31 0.69
CA ILE A 177 10.48 -4.85 0.42
C ILE A 177 10.50 -5.44 -1.00
N ILE A 178 11.56 -5.16 -1.75
CA ILE A 178 11.80 -5.69 -3.10
C ILE A 178 13.09 -6.51 -3.05
N ASP A 179 13.03 -7.78 -3.41
CA ASP A 179 14.18 -8.70 -3.44
C ASP A 179 15.02 -8.68 -2.15
N GLY A 180 14.34 -8.55 -1.00
CA GLY A 180 14.96 -8.47 0.33
C GLY A 180 15.45 -7.08 0.74
N ALA A 181 15.41 -6.08 -0.13
CA ALA A 181 15.74 -4.69 0.20
C ALA A 181 14.50 -3.90 0.62
N LEU A 182 14.52 -3.31 1.83
CA LEU A 182 13.47 -2.40 2.30
C LEU A 182 13.45 -1.13 1.45
N VAL A 183 12.31 -0.83 0.82
CA VAL A 183 12.15 0.38 -0.01
C VAL A 183 11.21 1.41 0.62
N ARG A 184 10.28 0.97 1.49
CA ARG A 184 9.40 1.86 2.25
C ARG A 184 9.03 1.28 3.60
N GLU A 185 8.97 2.14 4.60
CA GLU A 185 8.35 1.87 5.89
C GLU A 185 7.31 2.96 6.19
N LEU A 186 6.08 2.55 6.50
CA LEU A 186 5.05 3.39 7.09
C LEU A 186 4.95 3.02 8.55
N LYS A 187 5.31 3.92 9.48
CA LYS A 187 5.09 3.69 10.91
C LYS A 187 3.65 4.05 11.27
N TYR A 188 3.11 3.40 12.30
CA TYR A 188 1.77 3.68 12.83
C TYR A 188 1.50 5.18 13.01
N ALA A 189 2.44 5.89 13.66
CA ALA A 189 2.32 7.31 13.95
C ALA A 189 2.30 8.21 12.69
N ASP A 190 2.91 7.77 11.58
CA ASP A 190 2.99 8.56 10.34
C ASP A 190 1.65 8.57 9.60
N ALA A 191 0.78 7.58 9.85
CA ALA A 191 -0.55 7.48 9.26
C ALA A 191 -1.60 8.30 10.04
N LYS A 192 -1.39 9.63 10.10
CA LYS A 192 -2.21 10.59 10.87
C LYS A 192 -2.31 10.21 12.35
N GLY A 193 -1.18 9.88 12.98
CA GLY A 193 -1.12 9.47 14.39
C GLY A 193 -1.76 8.11 14.67
N GLY A 194 -1.87 7.25 13.66
CA GLY A 194 -2.47 5.92 13.76
C GLY A 194 -3.91 5.81 13.26
N ALA A 195 -4.61 6.94 13.13
CA ALA A 195 -6.02 6.93 12.77
C ALA A 195 -6.27 6.30 11.39
N MET A 196 -5.33 6.49 10.46
CA MET A 196 -5.41 5.97 9.08
C MET A 196 -4.41 4.84 8.83
N PHE A 197 -3.83 4.25 9.88
CA PHE A 197 -2.94 3.11 9.72
C PHE A 197 -3.78 1.85 9.41
N PRO A 198 -3.43 1.06 8.39
CA PRO A 198 -4.08 -0.22 8.13
C PRO A 198 -3.88 -1.18 9.31
N GLN A 199 -4.97 -1.57 9.96
CA GLN A 199 -4.91 -2.19 11.28
C GLN A 199 -6.05 -3.20 11.53
N THR A 200 -6.83 -3.55 10.53
CA THR A 200 -7.92 -4.53 10.66
C THR A 200 -7.68 -5.73 9.75
N PRO A 201 -8.26 -6.91 10.02
CA PRO A 201 -7.99 -8.13 9.25
C PRO A 201 -8.18 -7.92 7.75
N MET A 202 -7.26 -8.43 6.93
CA MET A 202 -7.27 -8.23 5.48
C MET A 202 -7.25 -9.55 4.71
N GLU A 203 -8.05 -9.63 3.65
CA GLU A 203 -7.82 -10.61 2.59
C GLU A 203 -6.70 -10.15 1.66
N VAL A 204 -6.03 -11.10 1.01
CA VAL A 204 -4.99 -10.83 0.01
C VAL A 204 -5.59 -11.03 -1.38
N LYS A 205 -5.50 -9.99 -2.21
CA LYS A 205 -5.94 -9.97 -3.60
C LYS A 205 -4.73 -9.83 -4.53
N ILE A 206 -4.73 -10.58 -5.62
CA ILE A 206 -3.78 -10.46 -6.72
C ILE A 206 -4.55 -10.32 -8.02
N GLY A 207 -4.12 -9.42 -8.91
CA GLY A 207 -4.88 -9.15 -10.11
C GLY A 207 -4.16 -8.33 -11.17
N THR A 208 -4.84 -8.15 -12.28
CA THR A 208 -4.46 -7.20 -13.33
C THR A 208 -5.73 -6.59 -13.89
N TRP A 209 -5.71 -5.29 -14.16
CA TRP A 209 -6.89 -4.53 -14.57
C TRP A 209 -6.51 -3.37 -15.49
N VAL A 210 -7.53 -2.78 -16.12
CA VAL A 210 -7.35 -1.65 -17.02
C VAL A 210 -7.69 -0.35 -16.27
N ALA A 211 -6.68 0.45 -15.98
CA ALA A 211 -6.85 1.79 -15.40
C ALA A 211 -7.06 2.85 -16.49
N GLY A 212 -6.39 2.69 -17.63
CA GLY A 212 -6.50 3.55 -18.82
C GLY A 212 -7.77 3.32 -19.64
N ARG A 213 -8.94 3.12 -19.01
CA ARG A 213 -10.23 2.97 -19.72
C ARG A 213 -10.72 4.32 -20.24
N LYS A 214 -11.54 4.30 -21.28
CA LYS A 214 -12.12 5.52 -21.90
C LYS A 214 -13.11 6.22 -20.98
N ASP A 215 -13.80 5.45 -20.13
CA ASP A 215 -14.77 5.92 -19.14
C ASP A 215 -14.16 6.16 -17.75
N ALA A 216 -12.86 5.87 -17.56
CA ALA A 216 -12.19 6.09 -16.28
C ALA A 216 -12.00 7.58 -16.00
N PRO A 217 -11.91 7.99 -14.71
CA PRO A 217 -11.63 9.36 -14.34
C PRO A 217 -10.29 9.80 -14.93
N LYS A 218 -10.21 11.03 -15.42
CA LYS A 218 -9.00 11.54 -16.09
C LYS A 218 -7.73 11.34 -15.24
N GLY A 219 -7.80 11.56 -13.93
CA GLY A 219 -6.67 11.37 -13.02
C GLY A 219 -6.17 9.91 -12.98
N THR A 220 -7.07 8.93 -13.05
CA THR A 220 -6.71 7.51 -13.12
C THR A 220 -6.04 7.17 -14.45
N VAL A 221 -6.55 7.71 -15.56
CA VAL A 221 -5.94 7.53 -16.89
C VAL A 221 -4.55 8.16 -16.94
N ASP A 222 -4.40 9.37 -16.41
CA ASP A 222 -3.11 10.08 -16.36
C ASP A 222 -2.09 9.32 -15.49
N TRP A 223 -2.52 8.84 -14.32
CA TRP A 223 -1.70 8.02 -13.43
C TRP A 223 -1.23 6.71 -14.09
N ALA A 224 -2.10 6.06 -14.86
CA ALA A 224 -1.78 4.83 -15.58
C ALA A 224 -0.93 5.05 -16.85
N GLY A 225 -0.45 6.29 -17.08
CA GLY A 225 0.37 6.65 -18.24
C GLY A 225 -0.42 6.84 -19.54
N GLY A 226 -1.74 6.92 -19.48
CA GLY A 226 -2.63 7.14 -20.62
C GLY A 226 -3.62 6.01 -20.86
N TYR A 227 -4.36 6.10 -21.97
CA TYR A 227 -5.33 5.08 -22.36
C TYR A 227 -4.64 3.76 -22.71
N ALA A 228 -5.32 2.66 -22.42
CA ALA A 228 -4.85 1.34 -22.76
C ALA A 228 -4.91 1.07 -24.27
N ASP A 229 -3.89 0.37 -24.78
CA ASP A 229 -3.76 0.00 -26.19
C ASP A 229 -3.67 -1.52 -26.33
N PHE A 230 -4.79 -2.13 -26.71
CA PHE A 230 -4.90 -3.58 -26.89
C PHE A 230 -4.42 -4.04 -28.27
N SER A 231 -4.02 -3.13 -29.17
CA SER A 231 -3.57 -3.50 -30.53
C SER A 231 -2.25 -4.27 -30.54
N LYS A 232 -1.48 -4.21 -29.45
CA LYS A 232 -0.18 -4.88 -29.27
C LYS A 232 -0.29 -6.32 -28.76
N GLY A 233 -1.52 -6.83 -28.64
CA GLY A 233 -1.80 -8.16 -28.10
C GLY A 233 -2.04 -8.13 -26.59
N PRO A 234 -2.18 -9.31 -25.97
CA PRO A 234 -2.50 -9.42 -24.56
C PRO A 234 -1.36 -8.90 -23.68
N SER A 235 -1.74 -8.19 -22.63
CA SER A 235 -0.88 -7.75 -21.54
C SER A 235 -0.92 -8.80 -20.43
N ASN A 236 0.19 -9.51 -20.21
CA ASN A 236 0.23 -10.70 -19.35
C ASN A 236 1.07 -10.45 -18.10
N ALA A 237 0.44 -10.53 -16.92
CA ALA A 237 1.12 -10.63 -15.64
C ALA A 237 1.22 -12.10 -15.20
N TYR A 238 2.30 -12.42 -14.51
CA TYR A 238 2.58 -13.75 -13.99
C TYR A 238 2.88 -13.72 -12.50
N TYR A 239 2.03 -14.37 -11.72
CA TYR A 239 2.26 -14.62 -10.31
C TYR A 239 2.79 -16.04 -10.16
N LYS A 240 4.09 -16.18 -9.90
CA LYS A 240 4.76 -17.48 -9.85
C LYS A 240 4.46 -18.24 -8.56
N SER A 241 4.53 -17.53 -7.43
CA SER A 241 4.26 -18.10 -6.11
C SER A 241 3.90 -17.02 -5.11
N ILE A 242 3.23 -17.43 -4.04
CA ILE A 242 2.95 -16.57 -2.89
C ILE A 242 3.16 -17.34 -1.58
N SER A 243 3.88 -16.72 -0.64
CA SER A 243 3.90 -17.12 0.76
C SER A 243 3.07 -16.14 1.57
N ILE A 244 2.23 -16.63 2.47
CA ILE A 244 1.42 -15.82 3.39
C ILE A 244 1.62 -16.37 4.79
N THR A 245 2.03 -15.51 5.71
CA THR A 245 2.11 -15.81 7.14
C THR A 245 1.13 -14.92 7.89
N ASP A 246 0.13 -15.55 8.52
CA ASP A 246 -0.80 -14.88 9.42
C ASP A 246 -0.21 -14.70 10.82
N TYR A 247 -0.01 -13.46 11.25
CA TYR A 247 0.47 -13.14 12.60
C TYR A 247 -0.63 -13.17 13.67
N GLN A 248 -1.90 -13.36 13.28
CA GLN A 248 -3.01 -13.60 14.19
C GLN A 248 -3.14 -12.51 15.26
N GLY A 249 -3.01 -11.25 14.85
CA GLY A 249 -3.13 -10.07 15.69
C GLY A 249 -1.90 -9.74 16.54
N ASN A 250 -0.83 -10.53 16.45
CA ASN A 250 0.40 -10.38 17.25
C ASN A 250 0.16 -10.36 18.79
N LYS A 251 -1.00 -10.87 19.24
CA LYS A 251 -1.39 -10.97 20.67
C LYS A 251 -0.95 -12.31 21.30
N GLY A 252 -0.09 -13.09 20.63
CA GLY A 252 0.32 -14.43 21.08
C GLY A 252 -0.70 -15.55 20.79
N ALA A 253 -1.84 -15.21 20.17
CA ALA A 253 -2.85 -16.17 19.74
C ALA A 253 -2.28 -17.15 18.71
N LYS A 254 -2.70 -18.42 18.79
CA LYS A 254 -2.34 -19.47 17.83
C LYS A 254 -3.60 -20.24 17.43
N GLY A 255 -3.71 -20.56 16.14
CA GLY A 255 -4.84 -21.30 15.60
C GLY A 255 -6.11 -20.44 15.49
N ALA A 256 -5.97 -19.16 15.15
CA ALA A 256 -7.10 -18.29 14.86
C ALA A 256 -8.03 -18.94 13.80
N LYS A 257 -9.33 -18.90 14.06
CA LYS A 257 -10.38 -19.39 13.16
C LYS A 257 -11.21 -18.27 12.58
N GLN A 258 -11.43 -17.23 13.38
CA GLN A 258 -12.19 -16.07 12.98
C GLN A 258 -11.63 -14.80 13.63
N TYR A 259 -11.75 -13.69 12.91
CA TYR A 259 -11.58 -12.35 13.44
C TYR A 259 -12.94 -11.68 13.53
N VAL A 260 -13.25 -11.09 14.68
CA VAL A 260 -14.54 -10.44 14.93
C VAL A 260 -14.27 -8.99 15.32
N TYR A 261 -14.90 -8.06 14.62
CA TYR A 261 -14.95 -6.68 15.07
C TYR A 261 -15.78 -6.60 16.34
N GLY A 262 -15.12 -6.41 17.49
CA GLY A 262 -15.77 -6.34 18.81
C GLY A 262 -16.54 -5.04 19.04
N ASP A 263 -16.22 -4.00 18.26
CA ASP A 263 -16.95 -2.73 18.21
C ASP A 263 -16.87 -2.10 16.81
N ARG A 264 -17.30 -0.83 16.69
CA ARG A 264 -17.38 -0.08 15.43
C ARG A 264 -16.22 0.89 15.20
N THR A 265 -15.15 0.78 15.99
CA THR A 265 -14.04 1.75 15.94
C THR A 265 -13.12 1.54 14.72
N GLY A 266 -13.05 0.32 14.19
CA GLY A 266 -12.04 -0.07 13.19
C GLY A 266 -10.62 0.00 13.77
N SER A 267 -10.48 -0.22 15.08
CA SER A 267 -9.19 -0.29 15.78
C SER A 267 -8.73 -1.74 15.85
N TRP A 268 -7.43 -1.99 15.72
CA TRP A 268 -6.89 -3.36 15.86
C TRP A 268 -7.14 -3.94 17.25
N GLU A 269 -7.24 -3.08 18.28
CA GLU A 269 -7.57 -3.47 19.64
C GLU A 269 -8.97 -4.06 19.77
N SER A 270 -9.92 -3.62 18.94
CA SER A 270 -11.31 -4.11 19.00
C SER A 270 -11.49 -5.47 18.33
N ILE A 271 -10.49 -5.96 17.60
CA ILE A 271 -10.54 -7.26 16.96
C ILE A 271 -10.40 -8.37 18.01
N VAL A 272 -11.48 -9.15 18.15
CA VAL A 272 -11.55 -10.36 18.95
C VAL A 272 -11.12 -11.55 18.08
N ILE A 273 -10.16 -12.32 18.58
CA ILE A 273 -9.60 -13.48 17.88
C ILE A 273 -10.21 -14.75 18.47
N LYS A 274 -10.93 -15.51 17.65
CA LYS A 274 -11.54 -16.78 18.08
C LYS A 274 -10.66 -17.97 17.72
N THR A 275 -10.33 -18.81 18.70
CA THR A 275 -9.51 -20.03 18.57
C THR A 275 -10.29 -21.29 18.99
N ASP A 276 -9.75 -22.49 18.72
CA ASP A 276 -10.31 -23.77 19.19
C ASP A 276 -10.11 -23.91 20.72
N GLY A 277 -10.82 -23.12 21.54
CA GLY A 277 -10.64 -23.12 23.00
C GLY A 277 -11.54 -22.20 23.82
N GLY A 278 -12.33 -21.33 23.19
CA GLY A 278 -13.09 -20.28 23.89
C GLY A 278 -12.39 -18.93 23.74
N ASP A 279 -13.18 -17.85 23.78
CA ASP A 279 -12.72 -16.49 23.52
C ASP A 279 -11.47 -16.16 24.34
N ASP A 280 -10.31 -15.97 23.69
CA ASP A 280 -9.11 -15.38 24.32
C ASP A 280 -9.38 -13.87 24.45
N ASP A 281 -10.30 -13.55 25.35
CA ASP A 281 -10.73 -12.21 25.69
C ASP A 281 -9.65 -11.58 26.58
N THR A 282 -8.48 -11.27 26.00
CA THR A 282 -7.48 -10.41 26.66
C THR A 282 -7.86 -8.94 26.45
N SER A 283 -9.08 -8.60 26.87
CA SER A 283 -9.46 -7.22 27.15
C SER A 283 -8.77 -6.78 28.44
N SER A 284 -7.74 -5.96 28.27
CA SER A 284 -7.06 -5.30 29.38
C SER A 284 -8.07 -4.40 30.09
N SER A 285 -8.47 -4.81 31.29
CA SER A 285 -9.48 -4.15 32.12
C SER A 285 -9.14 -2.68 32.40
N ALA A 286 -9.88 -1.76 31.78
CA ALA A 286 -10.04 -0.40 32.30
C ALA A 286 -11.05 -0.46 33.47
N SER A 287 -10.53 -0.61 34.69
CA SER A 287 -11.32 -0.66 35.91
C SER A 287 -12.04 0.68 36.16
N LYS A 288 -13.35 0.73 35.89
CA LYS A 288 -14.26 1.76 36.43
C LYS A 288 -14.62 1.37 37.86
N THR A 289 -13.82 1.82 38.82
CA THR A 289 -14.26 1.81 40.23
C THR A 289 -15.11 3.06 40.48
N ALA A 290 -16.42 2.85 40.62
CA ALA A 290 -17.34 3.82 41.17
C ALA A 290 -17.08 3.94 42.69
N THR A 291 -16.51 5.06 43.14
CA THR A 291 -16.40 5.35 44.57
C THR A 291 -17.47 6.35 44.99
N LYS A 292 -18.37 5.85 45.83
CA LYS A 292 -19.47 6.54 46.48
C LYS A 292 -18.95 7.63 47.42
N THR A 293 -19.41 8.86 47.22
CA THR A 293 -19.23 10.00 48.10
C THR A 293 -19.67 9.68 49.53
N THR A 294 -18.75 9.80 50.49
CA THR A 294 -19.10 10.10 51.90
C THR A 294 -18.07 11.08 52.46
N LEU A 295 -18.61 12.16 53.01
CA LEU A 295 -17.94 13.27 53.67
C LEU A 295 -17.39 12.82 55.04
N SER A 296 -16.17 13.20 55.41
CA SER A 296 -15.80 13.65 56.77
C SER A 296 -14.36 14.19 56.85
N THR A 297 -14.27 15.51 56.98
CA THR A 297 -13.63 16.27 58.09
C THR A 297 -12.18 15.95 58.51
N VAL A 298 -11.29 16.90 58.18
CA VAL A 298 -10.02 17.36 58.80
C VAL A 298 -9.37 16.52 59.92
N THR A 299 -8.06 16.28 59.79
CA THR A 299 -7.01 16.82 60.68
C THR A 299 -5.63 16.68 60.00
N ALA A 300 -4.89 17.77 59.85
CA ALA A 300 -3.49 17.77 59.40
C ALA A 300 -2.61 18.24 60.56
N THR A 301 -1.56 17.47 60.89
CA THR A 301 -0.57 17.83 61.92
C THR A 301 0.82 17.32 61.55
N GLY A 302 1.81 18.23 61.58
CA GLY A 302 3.27 17.98 61.70
C GLY A 302 3.98 17.49 60.43
N SER A 303 4.78 18.29 59.70
CA SER A 303 6.18 18.70 60.01
C SER A 303 7.07 17.51 60.35
N SER A 304 8.28 17.27 59.82
CA SER A 304 9.28 18.03 59.06
C SER A 304 10.42 17.01 58.78
N SER A 305 11.19 17.03 57.70
CA SER A 305 12.44 17.81 57.57
C SER A 305 13.33 17.17 56.48
N VAL A 306 14.00 18.03 55.69
CA VAL A 306 15.37 18.00 55.12
C VAL A 306 15.97 16.68 54.56
N SER A 307 16.76 16.62 53.49
CA SER A 307 17.60 17.60 52.81
C SER A 307 18.01 17.06 51.41
N ALA A 308 18.33 17.99 50.52
CA ALA A 308 18.93 17.74 49.22
C ALA A 308 20.40 17.32 49.32
N THR A 309 20.91 16.56 48.35
CA THR A 309 22.29 16.71 47.87
C THR A 309 22.37 16.33 46.39
N ALA A 310 22.97 17.23 45.63
CA ALA A 310 23.29 17.12 44.23
C ALA A 310 24.59 16.35 44.02
N SER A 311 24.73 15.73 42.85
CA SER A 311 26.04 15.43 42.27
C SER A 311 25.96 15.63 40.76
N ARG A 312 26.49 16.78 40.33
CA ARG A 312 27.11 16.95 39.02
C ARG A 312 28.57 16.55 39.17
N GLU A 313 29.10 15.84 38.19
CA GLU A 313 30.52 15.92 37.85
C GLU A 313 30.70 15.80 36.35
N ALA A 314 31.69 16.53 35.85
CA ALA A 314 32.02 16.79 34.46
C ALA A 314 33.53 16.63 34.26
N SER A 315 33.95 16.22 33.06
CA SER A 315 35.19 16.58 32.34
C SER A 315 35.44 15.53 31.25
N ALA A 316 35.64 15.87 29.96
CA ALA A 316 36.77 16.60 29.35
C ALA A 316 38.10 15.82 29.52
N THR A 317 38.99 15.59 28.55
CA THR A 317 39.25 16.12 27.19
C THR A 317 40.43 15.32 26.58
N GLU A 318 40.80 15.64 25.32
CA GLU A 318 42.11 15.46 24.63
C GLU A 318 42.35 14.10 23.93
N ASP A 319 43.00 14.00 22.76
CA ASP A 319 43.73 14.94 21.90
C ASP A 319 43.76 14.45 20.44
N ALA A 320 44.14 15.37 19.55
CA ALA A 320 44.36 15.30 18.12
C ALA A 320 45.68 14.63 17.67
N SER A 321 45.75 14.32 16.37
CA SER A 321 46.86 14.63 15.44
C SER A 321 46.55 13.92 14.11
N ALA A 322 46.19 14.57 13.00
CA ALA A 322 46.95 15.45 12.12
C ALA A 322 48.05 14.78 11.28
N SER A 323 47.97 15.07 9.97
CA SER A 323 49.02 15.09 8.94
C SER A 323 49.25 13.79 8.15
N ALA A 324 49.54 13.77 6.86
CA ALA A 324 49.52 14.75 5.76
C ALA A 324 50.02 14.01 4.49
N THR A 325 49.67 14.54 3.30
CA THR A 325 50.47 14.55 2.04
C THR A 325 50.84 13.21 1.37
N GLY A 326 50.75 13.05 0.05
CA GLY A 326 50.41 13.95 -1.05
C GLY A 326 50.71 13.29 -2.41
N SER A 327 50.24 13.96 -3.47
CA SER A 327 50.83 14.10 -4.84
C SER A 327 51.22 12.84 -5.64
N ALA A 328 51.12 12.75 -6.97
CA ALA A 328 50.65 13.61 -8.06
C ALA A 328 50.73 12.81 -9.38
N ASP A 329 50.06 13.34 -10.41
CA ASP A 329 50.40 13.29 -11.86
C ASP A 329 50.27 11.94 -12.60
N SER A 330 49.95 11.82 -13.90
CA SER A 330 50.00 12.75 -15.03
C SER A 330 49.29 12.15 -16.28
N GLY A 331 48.77 13.03 -17.16
CA GLY A 331 48.68 12.85 -18.63
C GLY A 331 47.32 12.36 -19.18
N SER A 332 46.55 13.03 -20.04
CA SER A 332 46.69 14.02 -21.15
C SER A 332 46.21 13.42 -22.49
N ALA A 333 45.63 14.31 -23.30
CA ALA A 333 45.17 14.22 -24.71
C ALA A 333 43.71 13.76 -24.92
N ALA A 334 42.74 14.64 -25.16
CA ALA A 334 42.50 15.56 -26.30
C ALA A 334 41.95 14.87 -27.56
N SER A 335 40.70 15.19 -27.93
CA SER A 335 40.37 15.80 -29.23
C SER A 335 38.92 16.25 -29.29
N ALA A 336 38.75 17.47 -29.81
CA ALA A 336 37.51 18.15 -30.08
C ALA A 336 37.07 17.93 -31.54
N SER A 337 35.77 17.98 -31.79
CA SER A 337 35.21 18.56 -33.01
C SER A 337 33.71 18.85 -32.84
N ALA A 338 33.36 20.12 -33.06
CA ALA A 338 32.01 20.62 -33.30
C ALA A 338 31.92 21.08 -34.78
N PRO A 339 30.87 21.78 -35.22
CA PRO A 339 29.55 21.29 -35.58
C PRO A 339 29.23 21.57 -37.08
N SER A 340 28.08 21.11 -37.58
CA SER A 340 27.54 21.54 -38.87
C SER A 340 26.07 21.95 -38.75
N THR A 341 25.84 23.22 -39.07
CA THR A 341 24.57 23.94 -39.24
C THR A 341 23.92 23.66 -40.59
N VAL A 342 22.58 23.58 -40.69
CA VAL A 342 21.79 24.20 -41.78
C VAL A 342 20.41 24.63 -41.27
N ALA A 343 19.98 25.81 -41.75
CA ALA A 343 18.82 26.65 -41.44
C ALA A 343 17.45 26.04 -41.81
N ALA A 344 16.39 26.26 -41.00
CA ALA A 344 15.36 27.31 -41.06
C ALA A 344 14.31 27.21 -42.18
N SER A 345 13.02 27.12 -41.82
CA SER A 345 11.96 27.94 -42.43
C SER A 345 10.74 28.07 -41.52
N SER A 346 10.16 29.26 -41.61
CA SER A 346 9.07 29.89 -40.87
C SER A 346 7.66 29.41 -41.24
N GLY A 347 6.68 29.56 -40.34
CA GLY A 347 5.26 29.49 -40.69
C GLY A 347 4.32 29.87 -39.55
N PHE A 348 3.38 30.77 -39.83
CA PHE A 348 2.56 31.57 -38.92
C PHE A 348 1.34 30.86 -38.26
N ALA A 349 0.88 31.46 -37.15
CA ALA A 349 -0.51 31.68 -36.68
C ALA A 349 -1.51 30.48 -36.66
N THR A 350 -2.35 30.30 -35.64
CA THR A 350 -3.47 31.20 -35.29
C THR A 350 -4.11 30.75 -33.96
N LYS A 351 -4.61 31.71 -33.17
CA LYS A 351 -5.50 31.51 -32.01
C LYS A 351 -6.86 30.97 -32.44
N ALA A 352 -7.46 30.09 -31.65
CA ALA A 352 -8.92 30.03 -31.51
C ALA A 352 -9.32 29.53 -30.10
N ASN A 353 -10.18 30.31 -29.46
CA ASN A 353 -10.92 30.03 -28.23
C ASN A 353 -12.19 29.21 -28.54
N LEU A 354 -12.88 28.81 -27.45
CA LEU A 354 -14.21 28.20 -27.29
C LEU A 354 -14.21 26.66 -27.21
N ALA A 355 -15.05 26.02 -26.41
CA ALA A 355 -15.85 26.39 -25.24
C ALA A 355 -16.42 25.08 -24.69
N LEU A 356 -16.68 25.06 -23.38
CA LEU A 356 -17.43 24.03 -22.67
C LEU A 356 -18.79 23.77 -23.31
N GLY A 357 -19.18 22.50 -23.35
CA GLY A 357 -20.53 22.03 -23.65
C GLY A 357 -20.74 20.63 -23.13
N ALA A 358 -20.89 20.49 -21.81
CA ALA A 358 -21.31 19.26 -21.16
C ALA A 358 -22.83 19.09 -21.32
N VAL A 359 -23.26 17.92 -21.79
CA VAL A 359 -24.62 17.41 -21.58
C VAL A 359 -24.46 15.99 -21.07
N GLY A 360 -24.79 15.81 -19.79
CA GLY A 360 -24.81 14.52 -19.14
C GLY A 360 -25.99 13.67 -19.59
N LEU A 361 -25.78 12.37 -19.70
CA LEU A 361 -26.83 11.38 -19.55
C LEU A 361 -26.37 10.32 -18.56
N PHE A 362 -27.15 10.21 -17.49
CA PHE A 362 -27.24 9.08 -16.59
C PHE A 362 -27.39 7.76 -17.34
N PHE A 363 -26.66 6.72 -16.97
CA PHE A 363 -27.20 5.36 -16.84
C PHE A 363 -26.29 4.50 -15.93
N THR A 364 -26.86 4.10 -14.80
CA THR A 364 -26.43 3.03 -13.89
C THR A 364 -26.59 1.65 -14.53
N PHE A 365 -25.55 0.80 -14.47
CA PHE A 365 -25.61 -0.68 -14.43
C PHE A 365 -24.23 -1.13 -13.88
N VAL A 366 -24.10 -1.62 -12.65
CA VAL A 366 -24.29 -3.02 -12.21
C VAL A 366 -23.76 -4.02 -13.23
N LEU A 367 -22.49 -4.41 -13.08
CA LEU A 367 -22.00 -5.78 -12.95
C LEU A 367 -20.54 -5.75 -12.51
#